data_AF-A0A2J8V211-F1
#
_entry.id   AF-A0A2J8V211-F1
#
_cell.length_a   1.000
_cell.length_b   1.000
_cell.length_c   1.000
_cell.angle_alpha   90.00
_cell.angle_beta   90.00
_cell.angle_gamma   90.00
#
_symmetry.space_group_name_H-M   'P 1'
#
loop_
_entity.id
_entity.type
_entity.pdbx_description
1 polymer ?
#
loop_
_entity_poly.entity_id
_entity_poly.type
_entity_poly.pdbx_seq_one_letter_code
_entity_poly.pdbx_strand_id
1 'polypeptide(L)'
;KKPGYSRKVKWKKTRKPVYQPIVLFSCFYRREEESTGSCGVPANLVNEEPRTGLRSLKRSKSGKSLTQSLWLNNNVLNDLRDFNQVASQLLEHPENLAWIDLSFNDLTSIDPVLTTFFNLSVLYLHGNSIQHLGEVNKLAVLPRLRSLTLHGNPIEEEKGYRQYVLCTLSRITTFDFSGVTKADRTTAEVWKRMNIKPKKARIKQNTL
;
A
#
# COMPACT_ATOMS: atom_id res chain seq x y z
N LYS A 1 -14.25 42.25 42.56
CA LYS A 1 -15.46 41.62 41.99
C LYS A 1 -15.27 41.47 40.48
N LYS A 2 -15.02 40.26 39.98
CA LYS A 2 -14.88 39.97 38.52
C LYS A 2 -16.27 39.62 37.95
N PRO A 3 -16.65 40.05 36.74
CA PRO A 3 -17.86 39.54 36.10
C PRO A 3 -17.59 38.20 35.42
N GLY A 4 -18.36 37.18 35.79
CA GLY A 4 -18.33 35.85 35.20
C GLY A 4 -19.10 35.81 33.88
N TYR A 5 -18.42 35.39 32.80
CA TYR A 5 -19.07 35.06 31.53
C TYR A 5 -19.40 33.57 31.51
N SER A 6 -20.69 33.26 31.62
CA SER A 6 -21.23 31.91 31.40
C SER A 6 -21.49 31.71 29.90
N ARG A 7 -20.77 30.78 29.25
CA ARG A 7 -21.14 30.30 27.91
C ARG A 7 -21.73 28.90 28.02
N LYS A 8 -23.04 28.80 27.79
CA LYS A 8 -23.74 27.52 27.57
C LYS A 8 -23.32 26.95 26.22
N VAL A 9 -22.61 25.82 26.21
CA VAL A 9 -22.32 25.05 24.99
C VAL A 9 -23.52 24.16 24.68
N LYS A 10 -24.24 24.47 23.59
CA LYS A 10 -25.31 23.64 23.04
C LYS A 10 -24.69 22.62 22.08
N TRP A 11 -24.68 21.34 22.47
CA TRP A 11 -24.32 20.25 21.57
C TRP A 11 -25.47 19.96 20.61
N LYS A 12 -25.30 20.24 19.32
CA LYS A 12 -26.18 19.68 18.28
C LYS A 12 -25.56 18.36 17.81
N LYS A 13 -26.19 17.25 18.20
CA LYS A 13 -25.99 15.91 17.62
C LYS A 13 -26.48 15.93 16.17
N THR A 14 -25.58 15.84 15.20
CA THR A 14 -25.88 15.26 13.88
C THR A 14 -24.59 14.68 13.28
N ARG A 15 -24.23 13.46 13.68
CA ARG A 15 -23.39 12.60 12.83
C ARG A 15 -24.35 11.65 12.11
N LYS A 16 -24.71 12.00 10.88
CA LYS A 16 -25.17 11.01 9.90
C LYS A 16 -23.93 10.25 9.43
N PRO A 17 -23.95 8.90 9.36
CA PRO A 17 -22.84 8.16 8.78
C PRO A 17 -22.85 8.47 7.28
N VAL A 18 -21.84 9.20 6.81
CA VAL A 18 -21.62 9.35 5.37
C VAL A 18 -20.92 8.07 4.93
N TYR A 19 -21.70 7.08 4.50
CA TYR A 19 -21.19 6.05 3.61
C TYR A 19 -20.69 6.78 2.35
N GLN A 20 -19.39 7.05 2.28
CA GLN A 20 -18.77 7.51 1.04
C GLN A 20 -18.51 6.29 0.17
N PRO A 21 -18.88 6.33 -1.12
CA PRO A 21 -18.47 5.27 -2.04
C PRO A 21 -16.94 5.23 -2.07
N ILE A 22 -16.46 4.00 -1.85
CA ILE A 22 -15.12 3.48 -2.12
C ILE A 22 -14.50 4.22 -3.32
N VAL A 23 -13.21 4.58 -3.18
CA VAL A 23 -12.37 5.33 -4.14
C VAL A 23 -12.46 6.86 -4.07
N LEU A 24 -11.79 7.49 -3.09
CA LEU A 24 -11.45 8.91 -3.16
C LEU A 24 -10.08 9.26 -2.55
N PHE A 25 -9.05 9.31 -3.39
CA PHE A 25 -8.14 10.46 -3.60
C PHE A 25 -7.12 10.07 -4.69
N SER A 26 -7.32 10.53 -5.92
CA SER A 26 -6.20 10.59 -6.86
C SER A 26 -5.40 11.86 -6.57
N CYS A 27 -4.24 11.78 -5.93
CA CYS A 27 -3.22 12.82 -6.06
C CYS A 27 -1.82 12.37 -5.61
N PHE A 28 -0.91 12.38 -6.59
CA PHE A 28 0.51 12.71 -6.51
C PHE A 28 1.43 11.93 -5.53
N TYR A 29 2.19 10.99 -6.11
CA TYR A 29 3.56 10.72 -5.66
C TYR A 29 4.51 11.09 -6.82
N ARG A 30 4.76 12.40 -7.00
CA ARG A 30 5.87 12.86 -7.85
C ARG A 30 7.12 12.80 -6.97
N ARG A 31 8.04 11.90 -7.33
CA ARG A 31 9.41 11.84 -6.83
C ARG A 31 10.08 13.17 -7.17
N GLU A 32 10.39 13.99 -6.18
CA GLU A 32 11.38 15.05 -6.35
C GLU A 32 12.77 14.42 -6.23
N GLU A 33 13.46 14.34 -7.37
CA GLU A 33 14.92 14.42 -7.39
C GLU A 33 15.26 15.87 -7.68
N GLU A 34 16.09 16.49 -6.83
CA GLU A 34 17.10 17.52 -7.18
C GLU A 34 17.73 18.01 -5.86
N SER A 35 18.99 17.69 -5.61
CA SER A 35 20.17 18.48 -5.97
C SER A 35 20.28 19.79 -5.19
N THR A 36 21.39 19.89 -4.46
CA THR A 36 21.84 21.03 -3.65
C THR A 36 21.64 22.38 -4.34
N GLY A 37 20.79 23.24 -3.77
CA GLY A 37 20.60 24.61 -4.22
C GLY A 37 19.69 25.38 -3.26
N SER A 38 20.04 26.64 -2.97
CA SER A 38 19.41 27.55 -2.01
C SER A 38 17.87 27.51 -1.97
N CYS A 39 17.31 27.56 -0.76
CA CYS A 39 15.87 27.61 -0.51
C CYS A 39 15.27 28.94 -1.02
N GLY A 40 14.79 28.94 -2.26
CA GLY A 40 13.92 29.97 -2.81
C GLY A 40 12.52 29.39 -2.99
N VAL A 41 11.57 29.80 -2.15
CA VAL A 41 10.15 29.45 -2.32
C VAL A 41 9.68 30.12 -3.62
N PRO A 42 9.20 29.39 -4.64
CA PRO A 42 8.68 30.03 -5.85
C PRO A 42 7.45 30.88 -5.48
N ALA A 43 7.46 32.14 -5.92
CA ALA A 43 6.50 33.19 -5.56
C ALA A 43 5.02 32.91 -5.90
N ASN A 44 4.71 31.76 -6.51
CA ASN A 44 3.36 31.38 -6.94
C ASN A 44 2.58 30.54 -5.90
N LEU A 45 3.21 30.11 -4.81
CA LEU A 45 2.55 29.29 -3.78
C LEU A 45 1.69 30.08 -2.79
N VAL A 46 1.75 31.40 -2.82
CA VAL A 46 1.09 32.26 -1.81
C VAL A 46 -0.32 32.71 -2.25
N ASN A 47 -0.68 32.52 -3.54
CA ASN A 47 -1.94 33.00 -4.12
C ASN A 47 -2.81 31.87 -4.74
N GLU A 48 -2.43 30.60 -4.60
CA GLU A 48 -3.30 29.51 -5.06
C GLU A 48 -4.41 29.27 -4.02
N GLU A 49 -5.62 29.71 -4.36
CA GLU A 49 -6.81 29.31 -3.61
C GLU A 49 -6.97 27.77 -3.70
N PRO A 50 -7.24 27.08 -2.58
CA PRO A 50 -7.52 25.65 -2.59
C PRO A 50 -8.65 25.37 -3.60
N ARG A 51 -8.38 24.49 -4.56
CA ARG A 51 -9.35 24.14 -5.61
C ARG A 51 -10.70 23.82 -4.98
N THR A 52 -11.72 24.61 -5.31
CA THR A 52 -13.07 24.44 -4.78
C THR A 52 -13.75 23.26 -5.49
N GLY A 53 -13.88 22.15 -4.76
CA GLY A 53 -14.63 20.98 -5.21
C GLY A 53 -13.80 19.74 -5.54
N LEU A 54 -14.47 18.60 -5.53
CA LEU A 54 -13.89 17.30 -5.80
C LEU A 54 -13.67 17.13 -7.31
N ARG A 55 -12.47 16.74 -7.73
CA ARG A 55 -12.18 16.46 -9.14
C ARG A 55 -13.09 15.33 -9.63
N SER A 56 -13.90 15.60 -10.65
CA SER A 56 -14.73 14.58 -11.31
C SER A 56 -13.87 13.39 -11.72
N LEU A 57 -14.27 12.18 -11.31
CA LEU A 57 -13.64 10.95 -11.78
C LEU A 57 -13.85 10.83 -13.29
N LYS A 58 -12.77 10.61 -14.04
CA LYS A 58 -12.86 10.37 -15.47
C LYS A 58 -13.47 8.97 -15.69
N ARG A 59 -14.61 8.92 -16.36
CA ARG A 59 -15.30 7.69 -16.71
C ARG A 59 -15.19 7.41 -18.22
N SER A 60 -15.18 6.12 -18.58
CA SER A 60 -15.29 5.66 -19.97
C SER A 60 -16.72 5.89 -20.50
N LYS A 61 -16.91 5.68 -21.81
CA LYS A 61 -18.23 5.64 -22.46
C LYS A 61 -19.14 4.57 -21.83
N SER A 62 -18.56 3.52 -21.25
CA SER A 62 -19.24 2.46 -20.48
C SER A 62 -19.68 2.89 -19.08
N GLY A 63 -19.29 4.07 -18.59
CA GLY A 63 -19.54 4.54 -17.23
C GLY A 63 -18.53 4.04 -16.18
N LYS A 64 -17.62 3.13 -16.54
CA LYS A 64 -16.58 2.61 -15.65
C LYS A 64 -15.45 3.61 -15.41
N SER A 65 -14.74 3.47 -14.29
CA SER A 65 -13.63 4.36 -13.92
C SER A 65 -12.38 4.07 -14.75
N LEU A 66 -11.68 5.13 -15.18
CA LEU A 66 -10.39 5.04 -15.87
C LEU A 66 -9.19 5.12 -14.88
N THR A 67 -9.45 4.99 -13.58
CA THR A 67 -8.39 5.04 -12.55
C THR A 67 -7.51 3.79 -12.57
N GLN A 68 -6.29 3.95 -12.10
CA GLN A 68 -5.33 2.86 -11.85
C GLN A 68 -5.14 2.60 -10.35
N SER A 69 -5.93 3.26 -9.51
CA SER A 69 -5.90 3.11 -8.06
C SER A 69 -7.24 2.61 -7.53
N LEU A 70 -7.19 1.65 -6.60
CA LEU A 70 -8.35 1.13 -5.91
C LEU A 70 -8.13 1.18 -4.39
N TRP A 71 -9.02 1.86 -3.69
CA TRP A 71 -8.91 2.09 -2.25
C TRP A 71 -10.07 1.45 -1.53
N LEU A 72 -9.75 0.44 -0.73
CA LEU A 72 -10.66 -0.42 0.02
C LEU A 72 -10.25 -0.47 1.50
N ASN A 73 -9.57 0.57 1.97
CA ASN A 73 -9.10 0.68 3.34
C ASN A 73 -10.24 0.96 4.33
N ASN A 74 -10.03 0.62 5.61
CA ASN A 74 -11.02 0.79 6.69
C ASN A 74 -12.33 0.03 6.44
N ASN A 75 -12.23 -1.21 5.97
CA ASN A 75 -13.36 -2.13 5.84
C ASN A 75 -13.13 -3.35 6.73
N VAL A 76 -13.96 -4.38 6.56
CA VAL A 76 -13.90 -5.65 7.32
C VAL A 76 -13.62 -6.82 6.37
N LEU A 77 -12.79 -6.57 5.35
CA LEU A 77 -12.44 -7.60 4.35
C LEU A 77 -11.54 -8.64 5.00
N ASN A 78 -12.00 -9.89 5.00
CA ASN A 78 -11.25 -11.05 5.51
C ASN A 78 -10.72 -11.95 4.38
N ASP A 79 -11.21 -11.78 3.16
CA ASP A 79 -10.75 -12.46 1.95
C ASP A 79 -10.93 -11.59 0.69
N LEU A 80 -10.31 -12.00 -0.41
CA LEU A 80 -10.32 -11.28 -1.70
C LEU A 80 -10.87 -12.14 -2.85
N ARG A 81 -11.74 -13.12 -2.57
CA ARG A 81 -12.24 -14.08 -3.58
C ARG A 81 -12.91 -13.41 -4.78
N ASP A 82 -13.73 -12.39 -4.52
CA ASP A 82 -14.49 -11.67 -5.54
C ASP A 82 -13.76 -10.42 -6.06
N PHE A 83 -12.50 -10.21 -5.66
CA PHE A 83 -11.77 -8.97 -5.95
C PHE A 83 -11.66 -8.70 -7.45
N ASN A 84 -11.38 -9.72 -8.26
CA ASN A 84 -11.32 -9.58 -9.72
C ASN A 84 -12.68 -9.18 -10.31
N GLN A 85 -13.77 -9.76 -9.84
CA GLN A 85 -15.11 -9.42 -10.32
C GLN A 85 -15.44 -7.97 -9.98
N VAL A 86 -15.18 -7.54 -8.74
CA VAL A 86 -15.39 -6.16 -8.30
C VAL A 86 -14.52 -5.19 -9.10
N ALA A 87 -13.24 -5.51 -9.29
CA ALA A 87 -12.33 -4.70 -10.10
C ALA A 87 -12.82 -4.54 -11.55
N SER A 88 -13.28 -5.63 -12.20
CA SER A 88 -13.83 -5.59 -13.57
C SER A 88 -15.15 -4.84 -13.69
N GLN A 89 -15.94 -4.75 -12.61
CA GLN A 89 -17.16 -3.96 -12.58
C GLN A 89 -16.87 -2.46 -12.41
N LEU A 90 -15.90 -2.10 -11.58
CA LEU A 90 -15.57 -0.71 -11.25
C LEU A 90 -14.65 -0.05 -12.28
N LEU A 91 -13.71 -0.81 -12.85
CA LEU A 91 -12.63 -0.30 -13.69
C LEU A 91 -12.82 -0.72 -15.14
N GLU A 92 -12.52 0.20 -16.05
CA GLU A 92 -12.49 -0.12 -17.48
C GLU A 92 -11.31 -1.05 -17.80
N HIS A 93 -10.16 -0.80 -17.17
CA HIS A 93 -8.90 -1.51 -17.39
C HIS A 93 -8.31 -2.02 -16.07
N PRO A 94 -8.89 -3.06 -15.44
CA PRO A 94 -8.38 -3.62 -14.19
C PRO A 94 -6.93 -4.12 -14.29
N GLU A 95 -6.48 -4.54 -15.46
CA GLU A 95 -5.10 -4.95 -15.76
C GLU A 95 -4.06 -3.82 -15.56
N ASN A 96 -4.52 -2.56 -15.59
CA ASN A 96 -3.68 -1.39 -15.41
C ASN A 96 -3.61 -0.92 -13.95
N LEU A 97 -4.21 -1.67 -13.01
CA LEU A 97 -4.11 -1.35 -11.59
C LEU A 97 -2.65 -1.27 -11.14
N ALA A 98 -2.29 -0.10 -10.62
CA ALA A 98 -0.94 0.24 -10.18
C ALA A 98 -0.88 0.52 -8.68
N TRP A 99 -2.01 0.82 -8.03
CA TRP A 99 -2.09 1.10 -6.60
C TRP A 99 -3.32 0.43 -5.99
N ILE A 100 -3.10 -0.43 -5.00
CA ILE A 100 -4.17 -1.00 -4.18
C ILE A 100 -3.95 -0.63 -2.72
N ASP A 101 -4.97 -0.06 -2.09
CA ASP A 101 -4.99 0.19 -0.65
C ASP A 101 -6.01 -0.74 0.02
N LEU A 102 -5.50 -1.68 0.81
CA LEU A 102 -6.25 -2.66 1.61
C LEU A 102 -5.94 -2.50 3.10
N SER A 103 -5.41 -1.36 3.51
CA SER A 103 -5.06 -1.10 4.91
C SER A 103 -6.28 -1.10 5.84
N PHE A 104 -6.08 -1.42 7.12
CA PHE A 104 -7.17 -1.45 8.11
C PHE A 104 -8.35 -2.34 7.66
N ASN A 105 -8.04 -3.61 7.42
CA ASN A 105 -8.99 -4.69 7.12
C ASN A 105 -8.64 -5.90 8.01
N ASP A 106 -9.28 -7.05 7.80
CA ASP A 106 -9.11 -8.27 8.59
C ASP A 106 -8.42 -9.39 7.80
N LEU A 107 -7.57 -9.05 6.82
CA LEU A 107 -6.90 -10.04 5.98
C LEU A 107 -5.87 -10.82 6.80
N THR A 108 -5.99 -12.16 6.80
CA THR A 108 -5.07 -13.05 7.53
C THR A 108 -3.89 -13.54 6.68
N SER A 109 -3.97 -13.34 5.37
CA SER A 109 -3.01 -13.82 4.37
C SER A 109 -2.97 -12.90 3.15
N ILE A 110 -1.88 -12.95 2.40
CA ILE A 110 -1.77 -12.28 1.11
C ILE A 110 -2.41 -13.19 0.06
N ASP A 111 -3.55 -12.74 -0.48
CA ASP A 111 -4.30 -13.52 -1.46
C ASP A 111 -3.55 -13.59 -2.81
N PRO A 112 -3.42 -14.77 -3.44
CA PRO A 112 -2.83 -14.91 -4.77
C PRO A 112 -3.48 -14.05 -5.86
N VAL A 113 -4.73 -13.60 -5.71
CA VAL A 113 -5.37 -12.68 -6.65
C VAL A 113 -4.57 -11.40 -6.83
N LEU A 114 -3.86 -10.92 -5.81
CA LEU A 114 -3.02 -9.72 -5.92
C LEU A 114 -1.85 -9.93 -6.89
N THR A 115 -1.45 -11.18 -7.13
CA THR A 115 -0.37 -11.52 -8.06
C THR A 115 -0.76 -11.42 -9.53
N THR A 116 -2.06 -11.33 -9.84
CA THR A 116 -2.54 -11.18 -11.23
C THR A 116 -2.37 -9.77 -11.77
N PHE A 117 -2.16 -8.78 -10.90
CA PHE A 117 -1.97 -7.37 -11.29
C PHE A 117 -0.50 -7.06 -11.55
N PHE A 118 0.03 -7.44 -12.72
CA PHE A 118 1.44 -7.27 -13.08
C PHE A 118 1.94 -5.81 -13.09
N ASN A 119 1.01 -4.85 -13.18
CA ASN A 119 1.28 -3.41 -13.13
C ASN A 119 1.31 -2.83 -11.72
N LEU A 120 1.00 -3.64 -10.70
CA LEU A 120 0.94 -3.19 -9.32
C LEU A 120 2.30 -2.68 -8.85
N SER A 121 2.30 -1.43 -8.40
CA SER A 121 3.49 -0.69 -7.98
C SER A 121 3.45 -0.32 -6.50
N VAL A 122 2.25 -0.07 -5.97
CA VAL A 122 1.99 0.29 -4.58
C VAL A 122 0.92 -0.65 -4.02
N LEU A 123 1.24 -1.30 -2.91
CA LEU A 123 0.32 -2.19 -2.19
C LEU A 123 0.36 -1.85 -0.70
N TYR A 124 -0.76 -1.42 -0.15
CA TYR A 124 -0.89 -1.18 1.29
C TYR A 124 -1.69 -2.29 1.95
N LEU A 125 -1.07 -2.95 2.93
CA LEU A 125 -1.63 -4.07 3.71
C LEU A 125 -1.45 -3.87 5.22
N HIS A 126 -1.01 -2.68 5.66
CA HIS A 126 -0.84 -2.39 7.08
C HIS A 126 -2.17 -2.42 7.87
N GLY A 127 -2.11 -2.71 9.16
CA GLY A 127 -3.31 -2.82 10.00
C GLY A 127 -4.24 -3.96 9.54
N ASN A 128 -3.66 -5.10 9.17
CA ASN A 128 -4.40 -6.33 8.89
C ASN A 128 -3.97 -7.43 9.91
N SER A 129 -4.33 -8.68 9.67
CA SER A 129 -4.02 -9.82 10.54
C SER A 129 -3.04 -10.82 9.89
N ILE A 130 -2.13 -10.36 9.02
CA ILE A 130 -1.15 -11.21 8.33
C ILE A 130 -0.08 -11.67 9.31
N GLN A 131 0.09 -12.99 9.48
CA GLN A 131 0.96 -13.54 10.54
C GLN A 131 2.31 -14.02 10.05
N HIS A 132 2.42 -14.55 8.84
CA HIS A 132 3.58 -15.33 8.42
C HIS A 132 4.45 -14.62 7.39
N LEU A 133 5.76 -14.60 7.61
CA LEU A 133 6.75 -14.11 6.62
C LEU A 133 6.62 -14.79 5.26
N GLY A 134 6.23 -16.07 5.24
CA GLY A 134 6.06 -16.85 4.02
C GLY A 134 5.07 -16.27 3.02
N GLU A 135 4.11 -15.46 3.49
CA GLU A 135 3.10 -14.79 2.65
C GLU A 135 3.73 -13.82 1.65
N VAL A 136 4.83 -13.18 2.04
CA VAL A 136 5.55 -12.21 1.23
C VAL A 136 6.13 -12.85 -0.04
N ASN A 137 6.40 -14.16 -0.02
CA ASN A 137 6.92 -14.88 -1.20
C ASN A 137 5.97 -14.81 -2.39
N LYS A 138 4.66 -14.74 -2.14
CA LYS A 138 3.63 -14.63 -3.19
C LYS A 138 3.82 -13.36 -4.01
N LEU A 139 4.26 -12.27 -3.38
CA LEU A 139 4.47 -10.97 -4.02
C LEU A 139 5.74 -10.92 -4.88
N ALA A 140 6.66 -11.89 -4.77
CA ALA A 140 7.93 -11.88 -5.49
C ALA A 140 7.76 -11.97 -7.02
N VAL A 141 6.60 -12.47 -7.48
CA VAL A 141 6.26 -12.57 -8.91
C VAL A 141 5.91 -11.22 -9.54
N LEU A 142 5.62 -10.19 -8.73
CA LEU A 142 5.20 -8.88 -9.22
C LEU A 142 6.41 -8.05 -9.67
N PRO A 143 6.58 -7.78 -10.98
CA PRO A 143 7.80 -7.15 -11.49
C PRO A 143 7.88 -5.65 -11.18
N ARG A 144 6.73 -5.00 -10.99
CA ARG A 144 6.61 -3.54 -10.85
C ARG A 144 6.37 -3.09 -9.41
N LEU A 145 6.28 -4.00 -8.44
CA LEU A 145 6.07 -3.63 -7.05
C LEU A 145 7.27 -2.83 -6.53
N ARG A 146 7.00 -1.64 -5.97
CA ARG A 146 8.01 -0.70 -5.46
C ARG A 146 7.73 -0.26 -4.02
N SER A 147 6.45 -0.13 -3.64
CA SER A 147 6.03 0.27 -2.30
C SER A 147 5.14 -0.81 -1.68
N LEU A 148 5.51 -1.26 -0.49
CA LEU A 148 4.76 -2.22 0.31
C LEU A 148 4.68 -1.75 1.76
N THR A 149 3.51 -1.88 2.38
CA THR A 149 3.35 -1.67 3.82
C THR A 149 2.68 -2.87 4.46
N LEU A 150 3.23 -3.32 5.58
CA LEU A 150 2.83 -4.51 6.32
C LEU A 150 2.87 -4.28 7.85
N HIS A 151 3.36 -3.14 8.35
CA HIS A 151 3.30 -2.79 9.78
C HIS A 151 1.89 -2.88 10.37
N GLY A 152 1.79 -3.02 11.68
CA GLY A 152 0.50 -3.23 12.36
C GLY A 152 -0.16 -4.56 12.00
N ASN A 153 0.61 -5.53 11.52
CA ASN A 153 0.22 -6.92 11.35
C ASN A 153 1.10 -7.79 12.28
N PRO A 154 0.62 -8.96 12.74
CA PRO A 154 1.43 -9.86 13.59
C PRO A 154 2.78 -10.29 12.98
N ILE A 155 2.91 -10.31 11.65
CA ILE A 155 4.16 -10.54 10.91
C ILE A 155 5.31 -9.59 11.34
N GLU A 156 5.00 -8.40 11.84
CA GLU A 156 5.98 -7.40 12.29
C GLU A 156 6.81 -7.91 13.49
N GLU A 157 6.25 -8.81 14.29
CA GLU A 157 6.91 -9.39 15.48
C GLU A 157 7.91 -10.51 15.10
N GLU A 158 7.88 -11.01 13.86
CA GLU A 158 8.79 -12.06 13.43
C GLU A 158 10.25 -11.57 13.33
N LYS A 159 11.18 -12.40 13.82
CA LYS A 159 12.62 -12.07 13.81
C LYS A 159 13.12 -11.92 12.39
N GLY A 160 13.72 -10.76 12.10
CA GLY A 160 14.24 -10.46 10.78
C GLY A 160 13.17 -10.06 9.78
N TYR A 161 11.98 -9.62 10.24
CA TYR A 161 10.87 -9.15 9.40
C TYR A 161 11.31 -8.27 8.23
N ARG A 162 11.99 -7.14 8.51
CA ARG A 162 12.49 -6.24 7.48
C ARG A 162 13.47 -6.94 6.54
N GLN A 163 14.44 -7.67 7.08
CA GLN A 163 15.48 -8.33 6.29
C GLN A 163 14.88 -9.39 5.36
N TYR A 164 13.93 -10.19 5.85
CA TYR A 164 13.23 -11.21 5.07
C TYR A 164 12.49 -10.57 3.89
N VAL A 165 11.69 -9.54 4.13
CA VAL A 165 10.94 -8.85 3.07
C VAL A 165 11.89 -8.29 2.02
N LEU A 166 12.97 -7.62 2.43
CA LEU A 166 13.95 -7.03 1.50
C LEU A 166 14.71 -8.09 0.69
N CYS A 167 14.96 -9.26 1.27
CA CYS A 167 15.60 -10.39 0.58
C CYS A 167 14.69 -11.05 -0.45
N THR A 168 13.41 -11.16 -0.12
CA THR A 168 12.39 -11.79 -0.94
C THR A 168 11.98 -10.86 -2.08
N LEU A 169 11.77 -9.58 -1.77
CA LEU A 169 11.35 -8.55 -2.70
C LEU A 169 12.50 -7.58 -2.99
N SER A 170 13.46 -8.03 -3.78
CA SER A 170 14.67 -7.26 -4.09
C SER A 170 14.41 -5.94 -4.84
N ARG A 171 13.22 -5.79 -5.44
CA ARG A 171 12.88 -4.62 -6.28
C ARG A 171 12.17 -3.49 -5.53
N ILE A 172 11.83 -3.68 -4.26
CA ILE A 172 11.10 -2.63 -3.50
C ILE A 172 12.03 -1.47 -3.18
N THR A 173 11.49 -0.27 -3.24
CA THR A 173 12.18 1.00 -2.92
C THR A 173 11.68 1.61 -1.62
N THR A 174 10.45 1.29 -1.23
CA THR A 174 9.82 1.78 0.00
C THR A 174 9.17 0.61 0.72
N PHE A 175 9.43 0.51 2.02
CA PHE A 175 8.86 -0.51 2.89
C PHE A 175 8.44 0.11 4.21
N ASP A 176 7.18 -0.10 4.61
CA ASP A 176 6.62 0.50 5.84
C ASP A 176 6.88 2.01 5.95
N PHE A 177 6.59 2.72 4.85
CA PHE A 177 6.84 4.17 4.68
C PHE A 177 8.30 4.61 4.82
N SER A 178 9.24 3.70 5.06
CA SER A 178 10.67 3.95 5.06
C SER A 178 11.28 3.66 3.68
N GLY A 179 12.19 4.52 3.22
CA GLY A 179 12.99 4.23 2.03
C GLY A 179 13.94 3.07 2.25
N VAL A 180 14.16 2.25 1.22
CA VAL A 180 15.14 1.15 1.26
C VAL A 180 16.50 1.66 0.78
N THR A 181 17.45 1.70 1.70
CA THR A 181 18.83 2.15 1.43
C THR A 181 19.71 1.01 0.91
N LYS A 182 20.91 1.34 0.42
CA LYS A 182 21.93 0.33 0.09
C LYS A 182 22.38 -0.46 1.34
N ALA A 183 22.49 0.20 2.48
CA ALA A 183 22.87 -0.43 3.75
C ALA A 183 21.82 -1.45 4.23
N ASP A 184 20.53 -1.14 4.06
CA ASP A 184 19.44 -2.10 4.32
C ASP A 184 19.61 -3.37 3.48
N ARG A 185 19.96 -3.23 2.19
CA ARG A 185 20.16 -4.38 1.29
C ARG A 185 21.35 -5.23 1.70
N THR A 186 22.48 -4.62 2.03
CA THR A 186 23.65 -5.36 2.52
C THR A 186 23.33 -6.13 3.80
N THR A 187 22.61 -5.50 4.73
CA THR A 187 22.18 -6.13 5.99
C THR A 187 21.24 -7.31 5.72
N ALA A 188 20.28 -7.13 4.80
CA ALA A 188 19.37 -8.18 4.38
C ALA A 188 20.13 -9.36 3.75
N GLU A 189 21.08 -9.11 2.86
CA GLU A 189 21.91 -10.16 2.24
C GLU A 189 22.72 -10.96 3.26
N VAL A 190 23.34 -10.30 4.23
CA VAL A 190 24.06 -10.97 5.33
C VAL A 190 23.09 -11.83 6.13
N TRP A 191 21.94 -11.27 6.52
CA TRP A 191 20.89 -12.00 7.22
C TRP A 191 20.43 -13.24 6.43
N LYS A 192 20.21 -13.12 5.12
CA LYS A 192 19.83 -14.25 4.26
C LYS A 192 20.85 -15.37 4.27
N ARG A 193 22.15 -15.05 4.20
CA ARG A 193 23.23 -16.06 4.26
C ARG A 193 23.26 -16.80 5.59
N MET A 194 22.94 -16.11 6.69
CA MET A 194 22.96 -16.68 8.03
C MET A 194 21.69 -17.47 8.38
N ASN A 195 20.53 -17.04 7.86
CA ASN A 195 19.22 -17.53 8.31
C ASN A 195 18.51 -18.44 7.28
N ILE A 196 18.80 -18.32 5.98
CA ILE A 196 18.15 -19.11 4.94
C ILE A 196 19.10 -20.22 4.48
N LYS A 197 18.88 -21.45 4.95
CA LYS A 197 19.68 -22.61 4.54
C LYS A 197 19.48 -22.91 3.05
N PRO A 198 20.55 -23.12 2.27
CA PRO A 198 20.40 -23.56 0.88
C PRO A 198 19.71 -24.94 0.85
N LYS A 199 18.68 -25.09 0.00
CA LYS A 199 18.06 -26.40 -0.22
C LYS A 199 19.13 -27.36 -0.75
N LYS A 200 19.46 -28.41 0.00
CA LYS A 200 20.31 -29.49 -0.50
C LYS A 200 19.61 -30.14 -1.69
N ALA A 201 20.19 -30.03 -2.89
CA ALA A 201 19.71 -30.76 -4.04
C ALA A 201 19.84 -32.26 -3.75
N ARG A 202 18.72 -32.99 -3.72
CA ARG A 202 18.74 -34.45 -3.57
C ARG A 202 19.17 -35.03 -4.90
N ILE A 203 20.47 -35.30 -5.06
CA ILE A 203 21.00 -36.03 -6.23
C ILE A 203 20.32 -37.40 -6.22
N LYS A 204 19.42 -37.64 -7.19
CA LYS A 204 18.89 -38.97 -7.44
C LYS A 204 20.03 -39.77 -8.06
N GLN A 205 20.63 -40.70 -7.30
CA GLN A 205 21.47 -41.72 -7.90
C GLN A 205 20.57 -42.63 -8.74
N ASN A 206 20.62 -42.48 -10.07
CA ASN A 206 20.09 -43.48 -10.97
C ASN A 206 20.91 -44.75 -10.78
N THR A 207 20.29 -45.77 -10.21
CA THR A 207 20.83 -47.13 -10.16
C THR A 207 20.63 -47.75 -11.53
N LEU A 208 21.70 -48.34 -12.07
CA LEU A 208 21.79 -49.03 -13.37
C LEU A 208 20.80 -50.20 -13.47
#